data_AF-A0A7D6EMZ2-F1
#
_entry.id   AF-A0A7D6EMZ2-F1
#
_cell.length_a   1.000
_cell.length_b   1.000
_cell.length_c   1.000
_cell.angle_alpha   90.00
_cell.angle_beta   90.00
_cell.angle_gamma   90.00
#
_symmetry.space_group_name_H-M   'P 1'
#
loop_
_entity.id
_entity.type
_entity.pdbx_description
1 polymer ?
#
loop_
_entity_poly.entity_id
_entity_poly.type
_entity_poly.pdbx_seq_one_letter_code
_entity_poly.pdbx_strand_id
1 'polypeptide(L)'
;MPTPERIRIAQELHDGIAQDLVGIGYSLDLLLSEESLSAVARSDIRQTRFAVDELIAKVRAEILDLRKASEQPLHLHLREIATGLCTEVELALDLEEIVAAPQEHDEIVAITTEILRNCLAHSRATHIGINLYSVNNRICLEVIDNGIGGANVQDGHYGLPGLIERVHNLGGSITIESIEGTRIALLI
;
A
#
# COMPACT_ATOMS: atom_id res chain seq x y z
N MET A 1 15.08 4.39 -17.62
CA MET A 1 14.02 3.38 -17.76
C MET A 1 14.57 2.06 -17.25
N PRO A 2 13.93 1.44 -16.27
CA PRO A 2 14.28 0.09 -15.83
C PRO A 2 13.85 -0.89 -16.93
N THR A 3 14.75 -1.80 -17.29
CA THR A 3 14.50 -2.76 -18.36
C THR A 3 13.44 -3.78 -17.94
N PRO A 4 12.57 -4.25 -18.87
CA PRO A 4 11.59 -5.33 -18.62
C PRO A 4 12.22 -6.58 -17.98
N GLU A 5 13.51 -6.77 -18.22
CA GLU A 5 14.34 -7.83 -17.67
C GLU A 5 14.46 -7.78 -16.13
N ARG A 6 14.50 -6.60 -15.51
CA ARG A 6 14.58 -6.46 -14.05
C ARG A 6 13.29 -6.85 -13.34
N ILE A 7 12.14 -6.49 -13.90
CA ILE A 7 10.81 -6.86 -13.38
C ILE A 7 10.62 -8.38 -13.48
N ARG A 8 11.01 -8.97 -14.62
CA ARG A 8 11.00 -10.42 -14.83
C ARG A 8 11.83 -11.17 -13.78
N ILE A 9 13.04 -10.68 -13.49
CA ILE A 9 13.91 -11.26 -12.46
C ILE A 9 13.27 -11.16 -11.07
N ALA A 10 12.66 -10.02 -10.72
CA ALA A 10 11.99 -9.86 -9.43
C ALA A 10 10.75 -10.78 -9.27
N GLN A 11 10.05 -11.10 -10.36
CA GLN A 11 8.97 -12.09 -10.38
C GLN A 11 9.51 -13.52 -10.27
N GLU A 12 10.55 -13.89 -11.02
CA GLU A 12 11.18 -15.22 -10.92
C GLU A 12 11.72 -15.51 -9.51
N LEU A 13 12.32 -14.50 -8.85
CA LEU A 13 12.82 -14.64 -7.48
C LEU A 13 11.70 -14.80 -6.44
N HIS A 14 10.57 -14.10 -6.63
CA HIS A 14 9.41 -14.21 -5.75
C HIS A 14 8.73 -15.58 -5.90
N ASP A 15 8.44 -15.97 -7.14
CA ASP A 15 7.66 -17.18 -7.43
C ASP A 15 8.49 -18.45 -7.26
N GLY A 16 9.81 -18.38 -7.39
CA GLY A 16 10.71 -19.51 -7.11
C GLY A 16 11.27 -19.47 -5.68
N ILE A 17 12.32 -18.66 -5.50
CA ILE A 17 13.20 -18.76 -4.31
C ILE A 17 12.48 -18.42 -3.02
N ALA A 18 11.65 -17.37 -3.00
CA ALA A 18 10.94 -16.99 -1.79
C ALA A 18 9.89 -18.04 -1.37
N GLN A 19 9.17 -18.64 -2.34
CA GLN A 19 8.21 -19.72 -2.06
C GLN A 19 8.89 -21.00 -1.58
N ASP A 20 10.01 -21.39 -2.19
CA ASP A 20 10.80 -22.55 -1.76
C ASP A 20 11.27 -22.42 -0.32
N LEU A 21 11.77 -21.24 0.07
CA LEU A 21 12.21 -20.96 1.44
C LEU A 21 11.05 -21.04 2.45
N VAL A 22 9.86 -20.55 2.07
CA VAL A 22 8.65 -20.69 2.90
C VAL A 22 8.27 -22.17 3.08
N GLY A 23 8.35 -22.96 2.01
CA GLY A 23 8.10 -24.41 2.07
C GLY A 23 9.08 -25.16 2.97
N ILE A 24 10.37 -24.78 2.94
CA ILE A 24 11.39 -25.29 3.86
C ILE A 24 11.04 -24.91 5.30
N GLY A 25 10.63 -23.65 5.53
CA GLY A 25 10.14 -23.18 6.82
C GLY A 25 9.03 -24.05 7.40
N TYR A 26 8.00 -24.34 6.60
CA TYR A 26 6.91 -25.24 7.00
C TYR A 26 7.40 -26.67 7.31
N SER A 27 8.35 -27.18 6.54
CA SER A 27 8.93 -28.52 6.79
C SER A 27 9.68 -28.56 8.12
N LEU A 28 10.38 -27.50 8.48
CA LEU A 28 11.04 -27.37 9.78
C LEU A 28 10.03 -27.24 10.92
N ASP A 29 8.93 -26.50 10.74
CA ASP A 29 7.86 -26.38 11.73
C ASP A 29 7.17 -27.73 11.99
N LEU A 30 6.96 -28.53 10.93
CA LEU A 30 6.45 -29.90 11.04
C LEU A 30 7.40 -30.78 11.87
N LEU A 31 8.71 -30.72 11.61
CA LEU A 31 9.70 -31.46 12.41
C LEU A 31 9.71 -31.00 13.88
N LEU A 32 9.55 -29.70 14.16
CA LEU A 32 9.48 -29.19 15.53
C LEU A 32 8.25 -29.67 16.29
N SER A 33 7.17 -30.00 15.58
CA SER A 33 5.92 -30.50 16.16
C SER A 33 6.00 -31.95 16.66
N GLU A 34 7.01 -32.72 16.26
CA GLU A 34 7.18 -34.09 16.76
C GLU A 34 7.61 -34.12 18.23
N GLU A 35 6.91 -34.92 19.04
CA GLU A 35 7.18 -35.06 20.48
C GLU A 35 8.43 -35.90 20.77
N SER A 36 8.81 -36.80 19.86
CA SER A 36 9.98 -37.68 20.00
C SER A 36 11.33 -36.98 19.79
N LEU A 37 11.34 -35.70 19.43
CA LEU A 37 12.57 -34.97 19.18
C LEU A 37 13.39 -34.77 20.47
N SER A 38 14.68 -35.06 20.38
CA SER A 38 15.60 -34.72 21.47
C SER A 38 15.71 -33.21 21.65
N ALA A 39 16.04 -32.77 22.87
CA ALA A 39 16.20 -31.34 23.17
C ALA A 39 17.28 -30.67 22.29
N VAL A 40 18.35 -31.40 21.95
CA VAL A 40 19.44 -30.93 21.08
C VAL A 40 18.93 -30.76 19.65
N ALA A 41 18.30 -31.80 19.06
CA ALA A 41 17.76 -31.72 17.71
C ALA A 41 16.72 -30.59 17.56
N ARG A 42 15.87 -30.41 18.59
CA ARG A 42 14.87 -29.35 18.60
C ARG A 42 15.51 -27.96 18.66
N SER A 43 16.66 -27.82 19.32
CA SER A 43 17.44 -26.58 19.31
C SER A 43 18.03 -26.28 17.93
N ASP A 44 18.66 -27.27 17.30
CA ASP A 44 19.31 -27.13 15.99
C ASP A 44 18.30 -26.79 14.88
N ILE A 45 17.14 -27.44 14.90
CA ILE A 45 16.06 -27.17 13.94
C ILE A 45 15.49 -25.76 14.15
N ARG A 46 15.32 -25.30 15.40
CA ARG A 46 14.92 -23.90 15.65
C ARG A 46 15.94 -22.91 15.12
N GLN A 47 17.23 -23.17 15.30
CA GLN A 47 18.28 -22.29 14.79
C GLN A 47 18.26 -22.23 13.26
N THR A 48 18.03 -23.36 12.61
CA THR A 48 17.89 -23.44 11.15
C THR A 48 16.63 -22.71 10.68
N ARG A 49 15.52 -22.82 11.42
CA ARG A 49 14.28 -22.08 11.15
C ARG A 49 14.50 -20.56 11.20
N PHE A 50 15.18 -20.06 12.24
CA PHE A 50 15.55 -18.65 12.31
C PHE A 50 16.43 -18.21 11.14
N ALA A 51 17.40 -19.04 10.72
CA ALA A 51 18.24 -18.73 9.56
C ALA A 51 17.42 -18.69 8.25
N VAL A 52 16.43 -19.56 8.09
CA VAL A 52 15.48 -19.53 6.97
C VAL A 52 14.63 -18.26 7.00
N ASP A 53 14.15 -17.84 8.17
CA ASP A 53 13.38 -16.59 8.31
C ASP A 53 14.22 -15.35 7.93
N GLU A 54 15.48 -15.30 8.34
CA GLU A 54 16.42 -14.25 7.94
C GLU A 54 16.66 -14.24 6.42
N LEU A 55 16.76 -15.43 5.80
CA LEU A 55 16.92 -15.56 4.35
C LEU A 55 15.67 -15.10 3.60
N ILE A 56 14.47 -15.45 4.08
CA ILE A 56 13.20 -14.97 3.52
C ILE A 56 13.14 -13.44 3.60
N ALA A 57 13.51 -12.86 4.74
CA ALA A 57 13.54 -11.41 4.92
C ALA A 57 14.53 -10.72 3.97
N LYS A 58 15.73 -11.28 3.81
CA LYS A 58 16.75 -10.77 2.86
C LYS A 58 16.29 -10.86 1.41
N VAL A 59 15.75 -12.01 0.98
CA VAL A 59 15.25 -12.19 -0.39
C VAL A 59 14.10 -11.24 -0.68
N ARG A 60 13.17 -11.04 0.27
CA ARG A 60 12.09 -10.05 0.13
C ARG A 60 12.62 -8.63 0.03
N ALA A 61 13.63 -8.27 0.81
CA ALA A 61 14.28 -6.97 0.74
C ALA A 61 14.97 -6.74 -0.62
N GLU A 62 15.66 -7.75 -1.15
CA GLU A 62 16.31 -7.68 -2.47
C GLU A 62 15.29 -7.61 -3.63
N ILE A 63 14.19 -8.38 -3.56
CA ILE A 63 13.07 -8.25 -4.52
C ILE A 63 12.48 -6.85 -4.46
N LEU A 64 12.32 -6.31 -3.25
CA LEU A 64 11.83 -4.95 -3.05
C LEU A 64 12.82 -3.91 -3.60
N ASP A 65 14.12 -4.07 -3.40
CA ASP A 65 15.15 -3.15 -3.92
C ASP A 65 15.27 -3.22 -5.46
N LEU A 66 15.12 -4.42 -6.04
CA LEU A 66 15.04 -4.62 -7.49
C LEU A 66 13.81 -3.94 -8.10
N ARG A 67 12.71 -3.86 -7.36
CA ARG A 67 11.49 -3.12 -7.73
C ARG A 67 11.62 -1.60 -7.45
N LYS A 68 12.21 -1.19 -6.32
CA LYS A 68 12.44 0.21 -5.92
C LYS A 68 13.31 1.01 -6.87
N ALA A 69 14.28 0.37 -7.54
CA ALA A 69 15.10 1.04 -8.55
C ALA A 69 14.30 1.51 -9.80
N SER A 70 12.98 1.28 -9.83
CA SER A 70 12.04 1.63 -10.89
C SER A 70 10.93 2.61 -10.48
N GLU A 71 10.69 2.86 -9.20
CA GLU A 71 9.49 3.59 -8.75
C GLU A 71 9.86 4.86 -7.98
N GLN A 72 9.18 5.95 -8.33
CA GLN A 72 9.21 7.20 -7.60
C GLN A 72 8.59 6.99 -6.20
N PRO A 73 9.17 7.54 -5.11
CA PRO A 73 8.58 7.47 -3.78
C PRO A 73 7.12 7.93 -3.75
N LEU A 74 6.27 7.24 -2.98
CA LEU A 74 4.82 7.48 -2.90
C LEU A 74 4.48 8.97 -2.71
N HIS A 75 5.14 9.62 -1.74
CA HIS A 75 4.91 11.03 -1.43
C HIS A 75 5.24 11.97 -2.60
N LEU A 76 6.23 11.63 -3.44
CA LEU A 76 6.55 12.40 -4.64
C LEU A 76 5.55 12.11 -5.76
N HIS A 77 5.14 10.85 -5.93
CA HIS A 77 4.16 10.46 -6.93
C HIS A 77 2.79 11.10 -6.67
N LEU A 78 2.33 11.09 -5.42
CA LEU A 78 1.10 11.78 -5.02
C LEU A 78 1.19 13.30 -5.22
N ARG A 79 2.36 13.90 -4.93
CA ARG A 79 2.61 15.32 -5.19
C ARG A 79 2.50 15.64 -6.68
N GLU A 80 3.12 14.84 -7.55
CA GLU A 80 3.04 15.03 -9.00
C GLU A 80 1.61 14.93 -9.51
N ILE A 81 0.84 13.93 -9.07
CA ILE A 81 -0.56 13.76 -9.46
C ILE A 81 -1.40 14.94 -8.96
N ALA A 82 -1.25 15.33 -7.69
CA ALA A 82 -2.01 16.43 -7.11
C ALA A 82 -1.76 17.74 -7.87
N THR A 83 -0.49 18.09 -8.08
CA THR A 83 -0.08 19.30 -8.81
C THR A 83 -0.49 19.27 -10.29
N GLY A 84 -0.49 18.09 -10.93
CA GLY A 84 -0.91 17.93 -12.32
C GLY A 84 -2.42 18.00 -12.53
N LEU A 85 -3.22 17.54 -11.56
CA LEU A 85 -4.69 17.55 -11.65
C LEU A 85 -5.32 18.84 -11.13
N CYS A 86 -4.81 19.39 -10.02
CA CYS A 86 -5.42 20.53 -9.33
C CYS A 86 -4.72 21.84 -9.74
N THR A 87 -4.74 22.17 -11.03
CA THR A 87 -4.06 23.36 -11.57
C THR A 87 -4.79 24.68 -11.29
N GLU A 88 -6.10 24.63 -11.03
CA GLU A 88 -6.98 25.79 -10.82
C GLU A 88 -7.47 25.93 -9.36
N VAL A 89 -6.90 25.13 -8.45
CA VAL A 89 -7.35 25.01 -7.06
C VAL A 89 -6.13 25.12 -6.14
N GLU A 90 -6.27 25.77 -4.99
CA GLU A 90 -5.19 25.85 -4.01
C GLU A 90 -4.95 24.48 -3.35
N LEU A 91 -3.69 24.03 -3.37
CA LEU A 91 -3.27 22.74 -2.82
C LEU A 91 -2.51 22.91 -1.52
N ALA A 92 -2.95 22.20 -0.48
CA ALA A 92 -2.17 21.98 0.74
C ALA A 92 -1.71 20.52 0.78
N LEU A 93 -0.39 20.30 0.80
CA LEU A 93 0.20 18.95 0.78
C LEU A 93 1.07 18.75 2.02
N ASP A 94 0.67 17.81 2.88
CA ASP A 94 1.49 17.30 3.99
C ASP A 94 1.73 15.80 3.77
N LEU A 95 2.85 15.46 3.13
CA LEU A 95 3.10 14.11 2.64
C LEU A 95 4.39 13.56 3.25
N GLU A 96 4.27 12.69 4.24
CA GLU A 96 5.38 11.97 4.85
C GLU A 96 5.98 10.96 3.87
N GLU A 97 7.30 10.73 3.97
CA GLU A 97 7.97 9.67 3.25
C GLU A 97 7.63 8.31 3.89
N ILE A 98 6.71 7.58 3.28
CA ILE A 98 6.25 6.26 3.73
C ILE A 98 6.66 5.20 2.70
N VAL A 99 7.14 4.06 3.20
CA VAL A 99 7.41 2.88 2.39
C VAL A 99 6.14 2.03 2.33
N ALA A 100 5.52 1.98 1.14
CA ALA A 100 4.39 1.11 0.84
C ALA A 100 4.86 -0.11 0.01
N ALA A 101 4.17 -1.24 0.13
CA ALA A 101 4.37 -2.34 -0.81
C ALA A 101 3.92 -1.91 -2.23
N PRO A 102 4.46 -2.49 -3.33
CA PRO A 102 4.14 -2.05 -4.69
C PRO A 102 2.63 -2.04 -5.01
N GLN A 103 1.91 -3.07 -4.54
CA GLN A 103 0.46 -3.13 -4.73
C GLN A 103 -0.30 -2.05 -3.95
N GLU A 104 0.15 -1.74 -2.72
CA GLU A 104 -0.41 -0.65 -1.92
C GLU A 104 -0.10 0.71 -2.56
N HIS A 105 1.12 0.90 -3.06
CA HIS A 105 1.54 2.10 -3.76
C HIS A 105 0.65 2.40 -4.96
N ASP A 106 0.48 1.43 -5.86
CA ASP A 106 -0.31 1.60 -7.08
C ASP A 106 -1.79 1.86 -6.78
N GLU A 107 -2.36 1.15 -5.80
CA GLU A 107 -3.75 1.37 -5.41
C GLU A 107 -3.95 2.70 -4.66
N ILE A 108 -3.05 3.11 -3.76
CA ILE A 108 -3.12 4.42 -3.10
C ILE A 108 -3.07 5.54 -4.14
N VAL A 109 -2.21 5.41 -5.15
CA VAL A 109 -2.12 6.34 -6.26
C VAL A 109 -3.43 6.39 -7.07
N ALA A 110 -3.99 5.23 -7.42
CA ALA A 110 -5.26 5.14 -8.15
C ALA A 110 -6.43 5.74 -7.37
N ILE A 111 -6.53 5.39 -6.08
CA ILE A 111 -7.52 5.90 -5.13
C ILE A 111 -7.42 7.43 -5.00
N THR A 112 -6.22 7.96 -4.78
CA THR A 112 -6.01 9.42 -4.67
C THR A 112 -6.41 10.12 -5.95
N THR A 113 -6.03 9.57 -7.10
CA THR A 113 -6.38 10.12 -8.42
C THR A 113 -7.89 10.19 -8.62
N GLU A 114 -8.62 9.14 -8.23
CA GLU A 114 -10.08 9.09 -8.33
C GLU A 114 -10.76 10.09 -7.39
N ILE A 115 -10.29 10.18 -6.14
CA ILE A 115 -10.80 11.17 -5.18
C ILE A 115 -10.60 12.59 -5.72
N LEU A 116 -9.40 12.94 -6.20
CA LEU A 116 -9.12 14.27 -6.74
C LEU A 116 -9.99 14.60 -7.96
N ARG A 117 -10.19 13.64 -8.86
CA ARG A 117 -11.10 13.81 -10.00
C ARG A 117 -12.53 14.08 -9.55
N ASN A 118 -13.01 13.37 -8.53
CA ASN A 118 -14.34 13.58 -7.97
C ASN A 118 -14.46 14.98 -7.33
N CYS A 119 -13.44 15.43 -6.59
CA CYS A 119 -13.40 16.78 -6.05
C CYS A 119 -13.48 17.82 -7.19
N LEU A 120 -12.65 17.71 -8.21
CA LEU A 120 -12.62 18.67 -9.33
C LEU A 120 -13.93 18.67 -10.14
N ALA A 121 -14.56 17.52 -10.32
CA ALA A 121 -15.80 17.40 -11.10
C ALA A 121 -17.05 17.86 -10.34
N HIS A 122 -17.09 17.65 -9.01
CA HIS A 122 -18.35 17.75 -8.25
C HIS A 122 -18.33 18.75 -7.11
N SER A 123 -17.18 18.99 -6.45
CA SER A 123 -17.14 19.76 -5.20
C SER A 123 -17.26 21.28 -5.38
N ARG A 124 -16.86 21.82 -6.55
CA ARG A 124 -16.62 23.27 -6.73
C ARG A 124 -15.67 23.87 -5.67
N ALA A 125 -14.79 23.04 -5.10
CA ALA A 125 -13.81 23.46 -4.12
C ALA A 125 -12.82 24.46 -4.72
N THR A 126 -12.35 25.37 -3.88
CA THR A 126 -11.25 26.30 -4.18
C THR A 126 -9.96 25.88 -3.49
N HIS A 127 -10.05 24.97 -2.51
CA HIS A 127 -8.94 24.44 -1.76
C HIS A 127 -9.09 22.92 -1.58
N ILE A 128 -7.99 22.20 -1.81
CA ILE A 128 -7.88 20.76 -1.56
C ILE A 128 -6.63 20.49 -0.70
N GLY A 129 -6.83 19.77 0.41
CA GLY A 129 -5.77 19.28 1.28
C GLY A 129 -5.54 17.78 1.07
N ILE A 130 -4.28 17.36 1.06
CA ILE A 130 -3.88 15.95 1.06
C ILE A 130 -2.86 15.72 2.17
N ASN A 131 -3.20 14.81 3.08
CA ASN A 131 -2.34 14.40 4.18
C ASN A 131 -1.98 12.92 4.02
N LEU A 132 -0.69 12.59 4.04
CA LEU A 132 -0.18 11.22 4.04
C LEU A 132 0.74 11.06 5.25
N TYR A 133 0.39 10.16 6.16
CA TYR A 133 1.14 9.91 7.39
C TYR A 133 0.99 8.45 7.84
N SER A 134 1.83 7.99 8.77
CA SER A 134 1.71 6.62 9.33
C SER A 134 1.28 6.62 10.79
N VAL A 135 0.37 5.69 11.14
CA VAL A 135 -0.05 5.43 12.53
C VAL A 135 -0.04 3.93 12.78
N ASN A 136 0.66 3.46 13.81
CA ASN A 136 0.73 2.05 14.20
C ASN A 136 1.08 1.10 13.03
N ASN A 137 2.07 1.46 12.21
CA ASN A 137 2.50 0.74 11.00
C ASN A 137 1.43 0.61 9.91
N ARG A 138 0.40 1.47 9.94
CA ARG A 138 -0.59 1.61 8.87
C ARG A 138 -0.40 2.92 8.14
N ILE A 139 -0.74 2.91 6.86
CA ILE A 139 -0.72 4.08 5.98
C ILE A 139 -2.06 4.80 6.14
N CYS A 140 -1.99 6.06 6.52
CA CYS A 140 -3.15 6.94 6.59
C CYS A 140 -3.07 7.93 5.43
N LEU A 141 -4.12 7.96 4.61
CA LEU A 141 -4.29 8.96 3.56
C LEU A 141 -5.59 9.69 3.80
N GLU A 142 -5.54 11.01 3.78
CA GLU A 142 -6.69 11.87 3.95
C GLU A 142 -6.72 12.93 2.85
N VAL A 143 -7.87 13.08 2.22
CA VAL A 143 -8.14 14.13 1.23
C VAL A 143 -9.33 14.95 1.69
N ILE A 144 -9.17 16.27 1.74
CA ILE A 144 -10.18 17.22 2.23
C ILE A 144 -10.39 18.29 1.18
N ASP A 145 -11.64 18.57 0.82
CA ASP A 145 -12.01 19.71 -0.01
C ASP A 145 -12.97 20.65 0.73
N ASN A 146 -12.89 21.95 0.41
CA ASN A 146 -13.75 22.99 0.98
C ASN A 146 -15.00 23.29 0.11
N GLY A 147 -15.41 22.33 -0.71
CA GLY A 147 -16.49 22.48 -1.68
C GLY A 147 -17.88 22.43 -1.05
N ILE A 148 -18.88 22.17 -1.88
CA ILE A 148 -20.29 22.13 -1.49
C ILE A 148 -20.70 20.86 -0.74
N GLY A 149 -19.79 19.89 -0.60
CA GLY A 149 -20.11 18.56 -0.09
C GLY A 149 -21.07 17.77 -0.99
N GLY A 150 -21.80 16.82 -0.41
CA GLY A 150 -22.78 16.00 -1.11
C GLY A 150 -22.28 14.64 -1.63
N ALA A 151 -21.07 14.21 -1.22
CA ALA A 151 -20.60 12.85 -1.49
C ALA A 151 -21.42 11.84 -0.67
N ASN A 152 -22.38 11.18 -1.32
CA ASN A 152 -23.22 10.17 -0.70
C ASN A 152 -23.05 8.82 -1.41
N VAL A 153 -22.80 7.76 -0.65
CA VAL A 153 -22.60 6.39 -1.16
C VAL A 153 -23.89 5.82 -1.76
N GLN A 154 -25.06 6.37 -1.39
CA GLN A 154 -26.37 5.86 -1.83
C GLN A 154 -26.80 6.29 -3.23
N ASP A 155 -26.18 7.32 -3.82
CA ASP A 155 -26.69 7.94 -5.06
C ASP A 155 -26.30 7.20 -6.35
N GLY A 156 -25.90 5.93 -6.28
CA GLY A 156 -25.72 5.08 -7.47
C GLY A 156 -24.61 5.51 -8.43
N HIS A 157 -23.79 6.50 -8.06
CA HIS A 157 -22.63 6.93 -8.84
C HIS A 157 -21.50 5.92 -8.59
N TYR A 158 -21.05 5.26 -9.66
CA TYR A 158 -20.13 4.11 -9.63
C TYR A 158 -18.75 4.34 -8.99
N GLY A 159 -18.36 5.59 -8.67
CA GLY A 159 -17.04 5.91 -8.14
C GLY A 159 -16.82 5.53 -6.67
N LEU A 160 -17.70 5.97 -5.76
CA LEU A 160 -17.52 5.74 -4.32
C LEU A 160 -17.61 4.26 -3.91
N PRO A 161 -18.55 3.44 -4.45
CA PRO A 161 -18.59 2.00 -4.15
C PRO A 161 -17.32 1.27 -4.61
N GLY A 162 -16.78 1.62 -5.77
CA GLY A 162 -15.52 1.04 -6.28
C GLY A 162 -14.31 1.42 -5.43
N LEU A 163 -14.27 2.67 -4.96
CA LEU A 163 -13.27 3.16 -3.99
C LEU A 163 -13.32 2.34 -2.68
N ILE A 164 -14.52 2.12 -2.13
CA ILE A 164 -14.71 1.33 -0.91
C ILE A 164 -14.22 -0.11 -1.12
N GLU A 165 -14.57 -0.74 -2.24
CA GLU A 165 -14.15 -2.11 -2.56
C GLU A 165 -12.63 -2.24 -2.67
N ARG A 166 -11.96 -1.31 -3.38
CA ARG A 166 -10.50 -1.29 -3.52
C ARG A 166 -9.79 -1.20 -2.17
N VAL A 167 -10.27 -0.33 -1.28
CA VAL A 167 -9.69 -0.15 0.06
C VAL A 167 -9.86 -1.39 0.91
N HIS A 168 -11.03 -2.04 0.84
CA HIS A 168 -11.26 -3.30 1.53
C HIS A 168 -10.39 -4.45 0.97
N ASN A 169 -10.11 -4.47 -0.33
CA ASN A 169 -9.20 -5.45 -0.94
C ASN A 169 -7.76 -5.31 -0.45
N LEU A 170 -7.36 -4.12 0.00
CA LEU A 170 -6.08 -3.90 0.68
C LEU A 170 -6.12 -4.24 2.18
N GLY A 171 -7.26 -4.69 2.72
CA GLY A 171 -7.45 -4.93 4.15
C GLY A 171 -7.67 -3.64 4.97
N GLY A 172 -7.91 -2.52 4.29
CA GLY A 172 -8.09 -1.22 4.90
C GLY A 172 -9.54 -0.86 5.22
N SER A 173 -9.71 0.37 5.73
CA SER A 173 -11.01 0.99 6.00
C SER A 173 -11.05 2.40 5.44
N ILE A 174 -12.24 2.82 5.00
CA ILE A 174 -12.51 4.15 4.45
C ILE A 174 -13.60 4.85 5.25
N THR A 175 -13.45 6.14 5.48
CA THR A 175 -14.45 7.02 6.09
C THR A 175 -14.71 8.19 5.17
N ILE A 176 -15.98 8.51 4.93
CA ILE A 176 -16.42 9.61 4.06
C ILE A 176 -17.33 10.52 4.87
N GLU A 177 -16.94 11.78 5.02
CA GLU A 177 -17.70 12.83 5.68
C GLU A 177 -17.95 13.95 4.66
N SER A 178 -19.21 14.24 4.34
CA SER A 178 -19.54 15.23 3.30
C SER A 178 -20.76 16.05 3.69
N ILE A 179 -20.54 17.14 4.42
CA ILE A 179 -21.57 18.04 4.92
C ILE A 179 -21.35 19.45 4.34
N GLU A 180 -20.29 20.12 4.79
CA GLU A 180 -19.78 21.37 4.23
C GLU A 180 -18.34 21.10 3.77
N GLY A 181 -18.17 20.80 2.48
CA GLY A 181 -16.95 20.17 1.94
C GLY A 181 -17.01 18.65 2.01
N THR A 182 -15.93 18.00 1.57
CA THR A 182 -15.80 16.54 1.64
C THR A 182 -14.46 16.16 2.24
N ARG A 183 -14.49 15.20 3.17
CA ARG A 183 -13.31 14.56 3.74
C ARG A 183 -13.40 13.07 3.50
N ILE A 184 -12.38 12.51 2.85
CA ILE A 184 -12.22 11.08 2.62
C ILE A 184 -10.93 10.65 3.31
N ALA A 185 -11.06 9.77 4.31
CA ALA A 185 -9.94 9.23 5.07
C ALA A 185 -9.82 7.72 4.89
N LEU A 186 -8.60 7.26 4.71
CA LEU A 186 -8.22 5.88 4.40
C LEU A 186 -7.20 5.41 5.43
N LEU A 187 -7.39 4.19 5.91
CA LEU A 187 -6.45 3.50 6.79
C LEU A 187 -6.14 2.13 6.19
N ILE A 188 -4.90 1.92 5.75
CA ILE A 188 -4.42 0.69 5.10
C ILE A 188 -3.35 0.07 6.00
#